data_AF-A0A2E1TAK9-F1
#
_entry.id   AF-A0A2E1TAK9-F1
#
_cell.length_a   1.000
_cell.length_b   1.000
_cell.length_c   1.000
_cell.angle_alpha   90.00
_cell.angle_beta   90.00
_cell.angle_gamma   90.00
#
_symmetry.space_group_name_H-M   'P 1'
#
loop_
_entity.id
_entity.type
_entity.pdbx_description
1 polymer ?
#
loop_
_entity_poly.entity_id
_entity_poly.type
_entity_poly.pdbx_seq_one_letter_code
_entity_poly.pdbx_strand_id
1 'polypeptide(L)'
;MKKETYLFSFTQKIQQAILKLLNFENNITNTKIYKKRGEFLDLRYIKWDNNIQQKYDQVFFEKHGFIQNLSIIDLLFNYGPETKKYLNNINIDFFLNNIKNIS
;
A
#
# COMPACT_ATOMS: atom_id res chain seq x y z
N MET A 1 -20.56 5.65 16.09
CA MET A 1 -20.11 5.73 14.67
C MET A 1 -21.32 5.90 13.76
N LYS A 2 -21.24 6.77 12.74
CA LYS A 2 -22.26 6.80 11.69
C LYS A 2 -22.12 5.54 10.82
N LYS A 3 -23.23 4.90 10.48
CA LYS A 3 -23.24 3.74 9.58
C LYS A 3 -22.97 4.23 8.16
N GLU A 4 -21.98 3.65 7.50
CA GLU A 4 -21.74 3.91 6.08
C GLU A 4 -22.69 3.07 5.24
N THR A 5 -23.39 3.71 4.31
CA THR A 5 -24.29 3.03 3.38
C THR A 5 -23.54 2.42 2.20
N TYR A 6 -22.45 3.07 1.77
CA TYR A 6 -21.73 2.71 0.56
C TYR A 6 -20.35 2.14 0.87
N LEU A 7 -20.05 0.98 0.28
CA LEU A 7 -18.75 0.33 0.41
C LEU A 7 -17.61 1.27 -0.01
N PHE A 8 -17.78 2.01 -1.10
CA PHE A 8 -16.76 2.94 -1.57
C PHE A 8 -16.40 3.99 -0.51
N SER A 9 -17.40 4.68 0.05
CA SER A 9 -17.20 5.67 1.12
C SER A 9 -16.54 5.06 2.36
N PHE A 10 -16.91 3.83 2.71
CA PHE A 10 -16.31 3.09 3.82
C PHE A 10 -14.84 2.75 3.55
N THR A 11 -14.51 2.20 2.38
CA THR A 11 -13.14 1.89 1.96
C THR A 11 -12.26 3.14 1.95
N GLN A 12 -12.77 4.29 1.46
CA GLN A 12 -12.02 5.55 1.50
C GLN A 12 -11.72 6.00 2.94
N LYS A 13 -12.65 5.81 3.88
CA LYS A 13 -12.43 6.12 5.30
C LYS A 13 -11.39 5.21 5.94
N ILE A 14 -11.40 3.91 5.62
CA ILE A 14 -10.37 2.96 6.06
C ILE A 14 -9.00 3.39 5.53
N GLN A 15 -8.91 3.68 4.23
CA GLN A 15 -7.66 4.12 3.60
C GLN A 15 -7.11 5.39 4.28
N GLN A 16 -7.97 6.39 4.51
CA GLN A 16 -7.57 7.62 5.19
C GLN A 16 -7.12 7.37 6.64
N ALA A 17 -7.79 6.48 7.36
CA ALA A 17 -7.40 6.12 8.72
C ALA A 17 -6.01 5.46 8.74
N ILE A 18 -5.76 4.50 7.84
CA ILE A 18 -4.47 3.84 7.70
C ILE A 18 -3.37 4.88 7.37
N LEU A 19 -3.59 5.77 6.41
CA LEU A 19 -2.61 6.80 6.03
C LEU A 19 -2.27 7.73 7.21
N LYS A 20 -3.27 8.11 8.00
CA LYS A 20 -3.06 8.90 9.23
C LYS A 20 -2.23 8.15 10.26
N LEU A 21 -2.52 6.86 10.51
CA LEU A 21 -1.76 6.02 11.43
C LEU A 21 -0.30 5.85 10.99
N LEU A 22 -0.08 5.77 9.68
CA LEU A 22 1.25 5.70 9.07
C LEU A 22 1.94 7.06 8.95
N ASN A 23 1.28 8.16 9.33
CA ASN A 23 1.78 9.52 9.20
C ASN A 23 2.18 9.91 7.75
N PHE A 24 1.37 9.51 6.76
CA PHE A 24 1.51 9.93 5.35
C PHE A 24 0.53 11.05 5.02
N GLU A 25 1.04 12.12 4.41
CA GLU A 25 0.26 13.25 3.92
C GLU A 25 0.11 13.13 2.40
N ASN A 26 -1.04 12.64 1.95
CA ASN A 26 -1.32 12.40 0.53
C ASN A 26 -2.57 13.16 0.09
N ASN A 27 -2.49 13.85 -1.05
CA ASN A 27 -3.62 14.50 -1.70
C ASN A 27 -4.41 13.49 -2.53
N ILE A 28 -5.40 12.83 -1.92
CA ILE A 28 -6.29 11.88 -2.59
C ILE A 28 -7.51 12.61 -3.14
N THR A 29 -7.73 12.51 -4.44
CA THR A 29 -8.88 13.12 -5.13
C THR A 29 -9.61 12.09 -5.99
N ASN A 30 -10.92 12.25 -6.11
CA ASN A 30 -11.73 11.42 -7.00
C ASN A 30 -11.80 12.05 -8.39
N THR A 31 -11.65 11.24 -9.43
CA THR A 31 -11.88 11.68 -10.81
C THR A 31 -13.36 11.61 -11.16
N LYS A 32 -13.86 12.55 -11.95
CA LYS A 32 -15.24 12.52 -12.48
C LYS A 32 -15.40 11.63 -13.71
N ILE A 33 -14.31 11.32 -14.41
CA ILE A 33 -14.30 10.60 -15.68
C ILE A 33 -13.30 9.45 -15.59
N TYR A 34 -13.72 8.27 -16.02
CA TYR A 34 -12.84 7.12 -16.15
C TYR A 34 -11.90 7.30 -17.36
N LYS A 35 -10.59 7.19 -17.14
CA LYS A 35 -9.58 7.19 -18.19
C LYS A 35 -9.01 5.78 -18.37
N LYS A 36 -9.12 5.24 -19.58
CA LYS A 36 -8.53 3.92 -19.90
C LYS A 36 -7.01 3.99 -20.00
N ARG A 37 -6.46 5.06 -20.60
CA ARG A 37 -5.02 5.36 -20.72
C ARG A 37 -4.79 6.86 -20.53
N GLY A 38 -3.54 7.27 -20.29
CA GLY A 38 -3.14 8.67 -20.20
C GLY A 38 -1.75 8.84 -19.60
N GLU A 39 -1.32 10.08 -19.40
CA GLU A 39 -0.04 10.43 -18.76
C GLU A 39 -0.13 10.29 -17.24
N PHE A 40 -0.38 9.07 -16.78
CA PHE A 40 -0.35 8.71 -15.37
C PHE A 40 0.17 7.30 -15.21
N LEU A 41 0.76 7.04 -14.05
CA LEU A 41 1.17 5.69 -13.69
C LEU A 41 -0.07 4.83 -13.42
N ASP A 42 -0.36 3.88 -14.32
CA ASP A 42 -1.50 2.98 -14.19
C ASP A 42 -1.12 1.72 -13.38
N LEU A 43 -1.63 1.65 -12.15
CA LEU A 43 -1.36 0.53 -11.25
C LEU A 43 -2.42 -0.57 -11.26
N ARG A 44 -3.47 -0.48 -12.09
CA ARG A 44 -4.68 -1.33 -11.99
C ARG A 44 -4.44 -2.82 -12.28
N TYR A 45 -3.47 -3.13 -13.15
CA TYR A 45 -3.21 -4.50 -13.61
C TYR A 45 -1.85 -5.05 -13.17
N ILE A 46 -1.24 -4.38 -12.21
CA ILE A 46 0.08 -4.73 -11.74
C ILE A 46 0.04 -6.01 -10.90
N LYS A 47 0.98 -6.91 -11.19
CA LYS A 47 1.33 -8.02 -10.29
C LYS A 47 2.53 -7.58 -9.45
N TRP A 48 2.34 -7.56 -8.14
CA TRP A 48 3.42 -7.25 -7.21
C TRP A 48 4.47 -8.37 -7.22
N ASP A 49 5.75 -8.00 -7.31
CA ASP A 49 6.86 -8.95 -7.17
C ASP A 49 7.29 -8.98 -5.69
N ASN A 50 7.12 -10.15 -5.08
CA ASN A 50 7.39 -10.34 -3.66
C ASN A 50 8.88 -10.21 -3.33
N ASN A 51 9.77 -10.33 -4.33
CA ASN A 51 11.21 -10.14 -4.15
C ASN A 51 11.58 -8.69 -3.79
N ILE A 52 10.66 -7.74 -4.00
CA ILE A 52 10.85 -6.32 -3.63
C ILE A 52 10.71 -6.12 -2.11
N GLN A 53 9.96 -6.99 -1.43
CA GLN A 53 9.69 -6.82 -0.01
C GLN A 53 10.89 -7.21 0.85
N GLN A 54 11.43 -6.24 1.59
CA GLN A 54 12.46 -6.50 2.59
C GLN A 54 11.88 -7.29 3.77
N LYS A 55 12.66 -8.23 4.33
CA LYS A 55 12.22 -8.93 5.54
C LYS A 55 12.14 -7.96 6.71
N TYR A 56 11.16 -8.20 7.57
CA TYR A 56 10.96 -7.47 8.81
C TYR A 56 10.62 -8.41 9.95
N ASP A 57 10.80 -7.92 11.18
CA ASP A 57 10.53 -8.68 12.39
C ASP A 57 9.01 -8.83 12.56
N GLN A 58 8.52 -10.06 12.36
CA GLN A 58 7.12 -10.40 12.55
C GLN A 58 6.94 -11.07 13.91
N VAL A 59 5.91 -10.67 14.67
CA VAL A 59 5.61 -11.24 16.00
C VAL A 59 5.41 -12.76 15.99
N PHE A 60 5.06 -13.35 14.83
CA PHE A 60 4.90 -14.80 14.66
C PHE A 60 6.03 -15.45 13.83
N PHE A 61 7.14 -14.74 13.61
CA PHE A 61 8.26 -15.22 12.80
C PHE A 61 8.82 -16.55 13.31
N GLU A 62 9.00 -16.71 14.62
CA GLU A 62 9.55 -17.96 15.20
C GLU A 62 8.67 -19.19 14.93
N LYS A 63 7.35 -18.98 14.77
CA LYS A 63 6.38 -20.07 14.60
C LYS A 63 6.16 -20.45 13.14
N HIS A 64 6.21 -19.48 12.24
CA HIS A 64 5.79 -19.66 10.83
C HIS A 64 6.83 -19.22 9.80
N GLY A 65 7.99 -18.72 10.25
CA GLY A 65 8.95 -18.05 9.40
C GLY A 65 8.45 -16.69 8.91
N PHE A 66 9.15 -16.11 7.94
CA PHE A 66 8.73 -14.85 7.32
C PHE A 66 7.56 -15.08 6.36
N ILE A 67 6.47 -14.35 6.58
CA ILE A 67 5.31 -14.36 5.68
C ILE A 67 5.31 -13.05 4.88
N GLN A 68 5.53 -13.16 3.57
CA GLN A 68 5.48 -12.02 2.65
C GLN A 68 4.04 -11.61 2.31
N ASN A 69 3.86 -10.38 1.81
CA ASN A 69 2.58 -9.81 1.37
C ASN A 69 1.46 -9.80 2.42
N LEU A 70 1.81 -9.66 3.70
CA LEU A 70 0.84 -9.36 4.73
C LEU A 70 0.22 -7.96 4.53
N SER A 71 -0.90 -7.71 5.20
CA SER A 71 -1.59 -6.44 5.08
C SER A 71 -0.75 -5.30 5.65
N ILE A 72 -1.05 -4.08 5.20
CA ILE A 72 -0.42 -2.86 5.76
C ILE A 72 -0.69 -2.71 7.28
N ILE A 73 -1.79 -3.28 7.76
CA ILE A 73 -2.14 -3.27 9.19
C ILE A 73 -1.23 -4.24 9.96
N ASP A 74 -0.90 -5.40 9.38
CA ASP A 74 0.06 -6.32 9.99
C ASP A 74 1.42 -5.64 10.14
N LEU A 75 1.91 -4.98 9.09
CA LEU A 75 3.16 -4.22 9.16
C LEU A 75 3.10 -3.13 10.23
N LEU A 76 2.00 -2.37 10.29
CA LEU A 76 1.79 -1.33 11.30
C LEU A 76 1.80 -1.90 12.73
N PHE A 77 1.22 -3.08 12.97
CA PHE A 77 1.26 -3.68 14.31
C PHE A 77 2.60 -4.30 14.67
N ASN A 78 3.40 -4.70 13.68
CA ASN A 78 4.77 -5.18 13.93
C ASN A 78 5.75 -4.04 14.20
N TYR A 79 5.67 -2.92 13.45
CA TYR A 79 6.65 -1.83 13.55
C TYR A 79 6.15 -0.52 14.16
N GLY A 80 4.84 -0.34 14.31
CA GLY A 80 4.27 0.88 14.85
C GLY A 80 4.76 2.13 14.08
N PRO A 81 5.33 3.14 14.77
CA PRO A 81 5.85 4.36 14.14
C PRO A 81 6.94 4.12 13.08
N GLU A 82 7.75 3.07 13.21
CA GLU A 82 8.85 2.77 12.27
C GLU A 82 8.35 2.25 10.93
N THR A 83 7.05 1.96 10.80
CA THR A 83 6.44 1.48 9.55
C THR A 83 6.69 2.42 8.38
N LYS A 84 6.59 3.74 8.61
CA LYS A 84 6.83 4.75 7.57
C LYS A 84 8.26 4.68 7.06
N LYS A 85 9.23 4.54 7.97
CA LYS A 85 10.65 4.42 7.62
C LYS A 85 10.91 3.14 6.83
N TYR A 86 10.35 2.01 7.27
CA TYR A 86 10.44 0.76 6.53
C TYR A 86 9.91 0.91 5.09
N LEU A 87 8.71 1.49 4.90
CA LEU A 87 8.12 1.69 3.57
C LEU A 87 8.97 2.59 2.66
N ASN A 88 9.52 3.68 3.21
CA ASN A 88 10.39 4.59 2.46
C ASN A 88 11.73 3.97 2.04
N ASN A 89 12.18 2.91 2.74
CA ASN A 89 13.42 2.19 2.42
C ASN A 89 13.24 1.11 1.34
N ILE A 90 12.00 0.83 0.92
CA ILE A 90 11.73 -0.11 -0.17
C ILE A 90 12.06 0.58 -1.50
N ASN A 91 13.09 0.08 -2.18
CA ASN A 91 13.41 0.54 -3.53
C ASN A 91 12.39 -0.04 -4.53
N ILE A 92 11.59 0.85 -5.12
CA ILE A 92 10.60 0.50 -6.14
C ILE A 92 11.00 0.92 -7.55
N ASP A 93 12.18 1.53 -7.74
CA ASP A 93 12.59 2.10 -9.03
C ASP A 93 12.66 1.02 -10.12
N PHE A 94 13.23 -0.14 -9.78
CA PHE A 94 13.27 -1.28 -10.69
C PHE A 94 11.87 -1.68 -11.17
N PHE A 95 10.90 -1.70 -10.25
CA PHE A 95 9.52 -2.05 -10.55
C PHE A 95 8.81 -0.99 -11.38
N LEU A 96 8.95 0.29 -11.03
CA LEU A 96 8.37 1.42 -11.75
C LEU A 96 8.88 1.51 -13.19
N ASN A 97 10.17 1.24 -13.40
CA ASN A 97 10.76 1.20 -14.74
C ASN A 97 10.16 0.06 -15.59
N ASN A 98 9.94 -1.12 -14.99
CA ASN A 98 9.30 -2.24 -15.69
C ASN A 98 7.85 -1.94 -16.08
N ILE A 99 7.09 -1.20 -15.27
CA ILE A 99 5.70 -0.82 -15.60
C ILE A 99 5.65 0.18 -16.76
N LYS A 100 6.56 1.17 -16.76
CA LYS A 100 6.66 2.16 -17.86
C LYS A 100 7.00 1.51 -19.21
N ASN A 101 7.78 0.44 -19.20
CA ASN A 101 8.13 -0.29 -20.42
C ASN A 101 6.96 -1.13 -21.00
N ILE A 102 5.86 -1.30 -20.24
CA ILE A 102 4.69 -2.11 -20.62
C ILE A 102 3.47 -1.23 -20.97
N SER A 103 3.52 0.08 -20.71
CA SER A 103 2.39 1.02 -20.87
C SER A 103 2.43 1.85 -22.14
#